data_AF-A0A812UIU2-F1
#
_entry.id   AF-A0A812UIU2-F1
#
_cell.length_a   1.000
_cell.length_b   1.000
_cell.length_c   1.000
_cell.angle_alpha   90.00
_cell.angle_beta   90.00
_cell.angle_gamma   90.00
#
_symmetry.space_group_name_H-M   'P 1'
#
loop_
_entity.id
_entity.type
_entity.pdbx_description
1 polymer ?
#
loop_
_entity_poly.entity_id
_entity_poly.type
_entity_poly.pdbx_seq_one_letter_code
_entity_poly.pdbx_strand_id
1 'polypeptide(L)'
;MALVAVEEPQTPPRRVAVRPRRDVDLSGLWEAWEENRGIRKFSRKKGSLLEWENPSKVGKINKRSLMLNHKVLLALIEVYCPNNESQKTVPVQNLKEQVTRYFEEIEVTPKPGMIHCTSHSLKMFMSYINRRHDGSKRKDHRLKAIFAAVAKYWPPKVRSRRSLAVADEEEQEGEAEEEGEEQEEGEEQEEGEEQQEGEEQEEEEDTLTEPEDEDGQPCEVDDYLAQSMGLVSGSPQPPSAYVGTVAYELDADTARVVPYEAGVPAEGIDLVRELAELEHLASHDDSAV
;
A
#
# COMPACT_ATOMS: atom_id res chain seq x y z
N MET A 1 14.79 -49.74 47.99
CA MET A 1 15.69 -49.14 46.99
C MET A 1 14.82 -48.68 45.83
N ALA A 2 14.59 -47.37 45.70
CA ALA A 2 13.81 -46.79 44.61
C ALA A 2 14.76 -46.42 43.47
N LEU A 3 14.46 -46.91 42.26
CA LEU A 3 15.22 -46.60 41.05
C LEU A 3 14.75 -45.23 40.54
N VAL A 4 15.64 -44.23 40.60
CA VAL A 4 15.41 -42.91 40.02
C VAL A 4 15.56 -43.05 38.50
N ALA A 5 14.45 -42.88 37.78
CA ALA A 5 14.46 -42.81 36.32
C ALA A 5 15.16 -41.51 35.89
N VAL A 6 16.27 -41.65 35.18
CA VAL A 6 16.98 -40.54 34.55
C VAL A 6 16.21 -40.18 33.29
N GLU A 7 15.52 -39.04 33.29
CA GLU A 7 14.87 -38.51 32.09
C GLU A 7 15.92 -38.16 31.03
N GLU A 8 15.78 -38.76 29.85
CA GLU A 8 16.64 -38.43 28.70
C GLU A 8 16.36 -36.99 28.22
N PRO A 9 17.40 -36.18 27.97
CA PRO A 9 17.24 -34.81 27.53
C PRO A 9 16.57 -34.78 26.14
N GLN A 10 15.34 -34.25 26.07
CA GLN A 10 14.63 -34.05 24.82
C GLN A 10 15.48 -33.16 23.89
N THR A 11 15.85 -33.71 22.74
CA THR A 11 16.58 -32.97 21.72
C THR A 11 15.60 -31.99 21.06
N PRO A 12 15.88 -30.68 21.02
CA PRO A 12 14.96 -29.71 20.44
C PRO A 12 14.72 -30.04 18.95
N PRO A 13 13.48 -29.88 18.46
CA PRO A 13 13.14 -30.22 17.08
C PRO A 13 14.05 -29.45 16.11
N ARG A 14 14.79 -30.19 15.27
CA ARG A 14 15.61 -29.61 14.19
C ARG A 14 14.72 -28.73 13.33
N ARG A 15 14.99 -27.41 13.32
CA ARG A 15 14.39 -26.48 12.37
C ARG A 15 14.66 -26.99 10.96
N VAL A 16 13.62 -27.51 10.30
CA VAL A 16 13.71 -27.96 8.91
C VAL A 16 14.09 -26.74 8.08
N ALA A 17 15.25 -26.78 7.44
CA ALA A 17 15.70 -25.72 6.55
C ALA A 17 14.60 -25.49 5.50
N VAL A 18 13.96 -24.32 5.57
CA VAL A 18 12.96 -23.89 4.61
C VAL A 18 13.67 -23.86 3.26
N ARG A 19 13.34 -24.79 2.37
CA ARG A 19 13.91 -24.80 1.02
C ARG A 19 13.66 -23.42 0.40
N PRO A 20 14.67 -22.80 -0.25
CA PRO A 20 14.49 -21.54 -0.93
C PRO A 20 13.30 -21.69 -1.88
N ARG A 21 12.29 -20.81 -1.71
CA ARG A 21 11.14 -20.78 -2.60
C ARG A 21 11.69 -20.56 -4.01
N ARG A 22 11.30 -21.39 -4.98
CA ARG A 22 11.68 -21.18 -6.38
C ARG A 22 11.33 -19.74 -6.74
N ASP A 23 12.33 -18.98 -7.18
CA ASP A 23 12.16 -17.59 -7.56
C ASP A 23 11.18 -17.52 -8.73
N VAL A 24 10.06 -16.83 -8.55
CA VAL A 24 9.06 -16.69 -9.60
C VAL A 24 9.51 -15.60 -10.55
N ASP A 25 9.82 -15.95 -11.79
CA ASP A 25 10.26 -14.96 -12.77
C ASP A 25 9.10 -14.05 -13.21
N LEU A 26 9.32 -12.75 -13.11
CA LEU A 26 8.43 -11.69 -13.57
C LEU A 26 9.07 -10.87 -14.71
N SER A 27 10.11 -11.40 -15.35
CA SER A 27 10.73 -10.80 -16.52
C SER A 27 9.69 -10.50 -17.61
N GLY A 28 9.84 -9.37 -18.29
CA GLY A 28 8.89 -8.88 -19.31
C GLY A 28 7.64 -8.17 -18.76
N LEU A 29 7.43 -8.11 -17.44
CA LEU A 29 6.26 -7.39 -16.89
C LEU A 29 6.32 -5.88 -17.17
N TRP A 30 7.50 -5.27 -17.02
CA TRP A 30 7.69 -3.86 -17.32
C TRP A 30 7.46 -3.55 -18.81
N GLU A 31 7.90 -4.44 -19.72
CA GLU A 31 7.68 -4.34 -21.17
C GLU A 31 6.18 -4.38 -21.50
N ALA A 32 5.44 -5.32 -20.88
CA ALA A 32 4.00 -5.43 -21.05
C ALA A 32 3.24 -4.17 -20.59
N TRP A 33 3.73 -3.47 -19.56
CA TRP A 33 3.18 -2.18 -19.16
C TRP A 33 3.52 -1.05 -20.14
N GLU A 34 4.75 -1.05 -20.68
CA GLU A 34 5.23 -0.04 -21.61
C GLU A 34 4.51 -0.11 -22.98
N GLU A 35 4.32 -1.32 -23.50
CA GLU A 35 3.58 -1.59 -24.74
C GLU A 35 2.11 -1.12 -24.65
N ASN A 36 1.55 -1.16 -23.44
CA ASN A 36 0.20 -0.68 -23.19
C ASN A 36 0.15 0.85 -23.16
N ARG A 37 -0.19 1.46 -24.31
CA ARG A 37 -0.34 2.92 -24.46
C ARG A 37 -1.18 3.59 -23.37
N GLY A 38 -2.21 2.90 -22.85
CA GLY A 38 -3.07 3.42 -21.79
C GLY A 38 -2.35 3.55 -20.46
N ILE A 39 -1.61 2.51 -20.06
CA ILE A 39 -0.80 2.50 -18.83
C ILE A 39 0.31 3.55 -18.95
N ARG A 40 1.05 3.54 -20.07
CA ARG A 40 2.12 4.52 -20.33
C ARG A 40 1.65 5.97 -20.28
N LYS A 41 0.54 6.29 -20.96
CA LYS A 41 -0.03 7.65 -20.95
C LYS A 41 -0.45 8.06 -19.53
N PHE A 42 -1.08 7.15 -18.78
CA PHE A 42 -1.48 7.40 -17.40
C PHE A 42 -0.27 7.66 -16.51
N SER A 43 0.74 6.79 -16.55
CA SER A 43 1.94 6.90 -15.71
C SER A 43 2.75 8.17 -15.97
N ARG A 44 2.90 8.57 -17.24
CA ARG A 44 3.55 9.85 -17.58
C ARG A 44 2.75 11.06 -17.11
N LYS A 45 1.41 11.01 -17.18
CA LYS A 45 0.55 12.11 -16.73
C LYS A 45 0.51 12.25 -15.21
N LYS A 46 0.44 11.13 -14.48
CA LYS A 46 0.18 11.14 -13.04
C LYS A 46 1.43 10.88 -12.18
N GLY A 47 2.53 10.40 -12.77
CA GLY A 47 3.70 9.98 -12.01
C GLY A 47 3.46 8.73 -11.14
N SER A 48 2.46 7.91 -11.49
CA SER A 48 2.07 6.70 -10.75
C SER A 48 1.69 5.58 -11.70
N LEU A 49 1.97 4.33 -11.33
CA LEU A 49 1.50 3.16 -12.07
C LEU A 49 0.05 2.82 -11.73
N LEU A 50 -0.38 3.12 -10.50
CA LEU A 50 -1.71 2.78 -9.99
C LEU A 50 -2.55 4.04 -9.78
N GLU A 51 -3.83 3.92 -10.11
CA GLU A 51 -4.87 4.90 -9.86
C GLU A 51 -5.66 4.52 -8.60
N TRP A 52 -5.87 5.50 -7.73
CA TRP A 52 -6.67 5.35 -6.52
C TRP A 52 -7.85 6.32 -6.62
N GLU A 53 -8.97 5.93 -6.03
CA GLU A 53 -10.16 6.78 -5.98
C GLU A 53 -9.85 8.08 -5.23
N ASN A 54 -9.34 7.95 -4.00
CA ASN A 54 -8.92 9.05 -3.15
C ASN A 54 -7.51 8.78 -2.58
N PRO A 55 -6.72 9.82 -2.27
CA PRO A 55 -5.42 9.68 -1.61
C PRO A 55 -5.49 8.98 -0.25
N SER A 56 -6.59 9.16 0.50
CA SER A 56 -6.84 8.49 1.79
C SER A 56 -7.09 6.98 1.66
N LYS A 57 -7.47 6.51 0.46
CA LYS A 57 -7.75 5.11 0.16
C LYS A 57 -6.55 4.39 -0.48
N VAL A 58 -5.37 5.00 -0.52
CA VAL A 58 -4.15 4.36 -1.03
C VAL A 58 -3.83 3.11 -0.21
N GLY A 59 -3.76 1.97 -0.88
CA GLY A 59 -3.52 0.67 -0.25
C GLY A 59 -4.78 -0.09 0.19
N LYS A 60 -5.95 0.56 0.25
CA LYS A 60 -7.24 -0.11 0.51
C LYS A 60 -7.75 -0.75 -0.78
N ILE A 61 -7.71 -2.09 -0.85
CA ILE A 61 -8.11 -2.84 -2.06
C ILE A 61 -9.62 -3.14 -2.02
N ASN A 62 -10.37 -2.47 -2.90
CA ASN A 62 -11.81 -2.66 -3.09
C ASN A 62 -12.16 -2.93 -4.58
N LYS A 63 -13.45 -3.18 -4.89
CA LYS A 63 -13.93 -3.44 -6.26
C LYS A 63 -13.59 -2.27 -7.21
N ARG A 64 -13.74 -1.02 -6.77
CA ARG A 64 -13.45 0.17 -7.57
C ARG A 64 -11.98 0.30 -7.93
N SER A 65 -11.08 0.10 -6.97
CA SER A 65 -9.63 0.11 -7.19
C SER A 65 -9.19 -0.98 -8.18
N LEU A 66 -9.82 -2.16 -8.19
CA LEU A 66 -9.58 -3.19 -9.22
C LEU A 66 -9.99 -2.72 -10.63
N MET A 67 -11.13 -2.02 -10.74
CA MET A 67 -11.65 -1.53 -12.02
C MET A 67 -10.80 -0.39 -12.59
N LEU A 68 -10.32 0.51 -11.73
CA LEU A 68 -9.40 1.59 -12.11
C LEU A 68 -8.09 0.99 -12.65
N ASN A 69 -7.55 -0.01 -11.94
CA ASN A 69 -6.25 -0.60 -12.26
C ASN A 69 -6.30 -1.82 -13.17
N HIS A 70 -7.44 -2.12 -13.81
CA HIS A 70 -7.65 -3.40 -14.51
C HIS A 70 -6.61 -3.70 -15.59
N LYS A 71 -6.10 -2.70 -16.33
CA LYS A 71 -5.09 -2.90 -17.38
C LYS A 71 -3.75 -3.35 -16.82
N VAL A 72 -3.30 -2.70 -15.74
CA VAL A 72 -2.06 -3.05 -15.04
C VAL A 72 -2.16 -4.46 -14.47
N LEU A 73 -3.32 -4.80 -13.91
CA LEU A 73 -3.58 -6.12 -13.34
C LEU A 73 -3.67 -7.21 -14.40
N LEU A 74 -4.26 -6.95 -15.56
CA LEU A 74 -4.30 -7.90 -16.66
C LEU A 74 -2.89 -8.24 -17.16
N ALA A 75 -2.03 -7.23 -17.38
CA ALA A 75 -0.64 -7.46 -17.76
C ALA A 75 0.12 -8.28 -16.69
N LEU A 76 -0.10 -7.96 -15.40
CA LEU A 76 0.46 -8.74 -14.30
C LEU A 76 0.00 -10.20 -14.32
N ILE A 77 -1.29 -10.45 -14.51
CA ILE A 77 -1.86 -11.80 -14.57
C ILE A 77 -1.29 -12.59 -15.76
N GLU A 78 -1.19 -11.95 -16.91
CA GLU A 78 -0.69 -12.57 -18.14
C GLU A 78 0.77 -13.00 -18.05
N VAL A 79 1.60 -12.28 -17.31
CA VAL A 79 3.01 -12.65 -17.08
C VAL A 79 3.15 -13.61 -15.89
N TYR A 80 2.48 -13.33 -14.76
CA TYR A 80 2.69 -14.06 -13.51
C TYR A 80 2.04 -15.44 -13.49
N CYS A 81 0.79 -15.55 -13.95
CA CYS A 81 0.02 -16.79 -13.81
C CYS A 81 0.59 -17.98 -14.62
N PRO A 82 1.08 -17.82 -15.87
CA PRO A 82 1.72 -18.92 -16.59
C PRO A 82 2.98 -19.45 -15.90
N ASN A 83 3.73 -18.56 -15.22
CA ASN A 83 5.01 -18.89 -14.58
C ASN A 83 4.84 -19.53 -13.20
N ASN A 84 3.60 -19.65 -12.69
CA ASN A 84 3.35 -20.18 -11.36
C ASN A 84 2.23 -21.23 -11.38
N GLU A 85 2.60 -22.47 -11.06
CA GLU A 85 1.68 -23.61 -10.99
C GLU A 85 0.59 -23.43 -9.90
N SER A 86 0.83 -22.57 -8.91
CA SER A 86 -0.03 -22.42 -7.74
C SER A 86 -0.51 -20.99 -7.54
N GLN A 87 -1.72 -20.84 -6.99
CA GLN A 87 -2.34 -19.56 -6.60
C GLN A 87 -1.64 -18.93 -5.38
N LYS A 88 -0.33 -18.67 -5.48
CA LYS A 88 0.45 -18.01 -4.45
C LYS A 88 0.45 -16.51 -4.67
N THR A 89 0.73 -15.80 -3.59
CA THR A 89 0.97 -14.36 -3.62
C THR A 89 2.28 -14.05 -4.36
N VAL A 90 2.25 -12.98 -5.17
CA VAL A 90 3.42 -12.51 -5.93
C VAL A 90 4.54 -12.05 -4.98
N PRO A 91 5.80 -12.43 -5.21
CA PRO A 91 6.94 -11.89 -4.45
C PRO A 91 7.08 -10.37 -4.65
N VAL A 92 7.16 -9.60 -3.54
CA VAL A 92 7.24 -8.13 -3.60
C VAL A 92 8.56 -7.67 -4.21
N GLN A 93 9.66 -8.38 -3.93
CA GLN A 93 11.00 -8.05 -4.42
C GLN A 93 11.02 -8.02 -5.95
N ASN A 94 10.48 -9.05 -6.58
CA ASN A 94 10.43 -9.15 -8.03
C ASN A 94 9.51 -8.07 -8.62
N LEU A 95 8.37 -7.76 -7.97
CA LEU A 95 7.53 -6.62 -8.36
C LEU A 95 8.27 -5.29 -8.26
N LYS A 96 9.06 -5.09 -7.19
CA LYS A 96 9.82 -3.86 -6.96
C LYS A 96 10.79 -3.63 -8.13
N GLU A 97 11.54 -4.64 -8.53
CA GLU A 97 12.47 -4.57 -9.67
C GLU A 97 11.76 -4.20 -10.97
N GLN A 98 10.62 -4.83 -11.27
CA GLN A 98 9.84 -4.53 -12.48
C GLN A 98 9.26 -3.11 -12.46
N VAL A 99 8.76 -2.64 -11.30
CA VAL A 99 8.23 -1.28 -11.15
C VAL A 99 9.35 -0.24 -11.29
N THR A 100 10.53 -0.48 -10.69
CA THR A 100 11.70 0.39 -10.85
C THR A 100 12.08 0.51 -12.32
N ARG A 101 12.28 -0.61 -13.02
CA ARG A 101 12.66 -0.61 -14.44
C ARG A 101 11.62 0.10 -15.32
N TYR A 102 10.33 -0.11 -15.05
CA TYR A 102 9.28 0.57 -15.79
C TYR A 102 9.38 2.09 -15.67
N PHE A 103 9.60 2.63 -14.47
CA PHE A 103 9.75 4.08 -14.26
C PHE A 103 11.02 4.65 -14.89
N GLU A 104 12.13 3.89 -14.87
CA GLU A 104 13.36 4.23 -15.57
C GLU A 104 13.13 4.36 -17.08
N GLU A 105 12.45 3.39 -17.70
CA GLU A 105 12.21 3.36 -19.15
C GLU A 105 11.25 4.47 -19.63
N ILE A 106 10.20 4.76 -18.85
CA ILE A 106 9.26 5.83 -19.24
C ILE A 106 9.77 7.23 -18.94
N GLU A 107 10.99 7.35 -18.39
CA GLU A 107 11.67 8.59 -17.98
C GLU A 107 10.86 9.41 -16.97
N VAL A 108 10.24 8.74 -15.99
CA VAL A 108 9.43 9.39 -14.94
C VAL A 108 10.06 9.10 -13.59
N THR A 109 10.55 10.15 -12.92
CA THR A 109 11.07 10.05 -11.55
C THR A 109 9.91 9.84 -10.56
N PRO A 110 9.76 8.64 -9.96
CA PRO A 110 8.68 8.39 -9.03
C PRO A 110 8.94 9.13 -7.71
N LYS A 111 7.87 9.53 -7.02
CA LYS A 111 7.98 10.10 -5.67
C LYS A 111 8.69 9.12 -4.71
N PRO A 112 9.44 9.59 -3.72
CA PRO A 112 10.06 8.72 -2.71
C PRO A 112 9.03 7.77 -2.10
N GLY A 113 9.40 6.49 -1.97
CA GLY A 113 8.50 5.44 -1.44
C GLY A 113 7.42 4.93 -2.42
N MET A 114 7.15 5.61 -3.53
CA MET A 114 6.09 5.21 -4.48
C MET A 114 6.31 3.81 -5.06
N ILE A 115 7.57 3.45 -5.36
CA ILE A 115 7.93 2.11 -5.86
C ILE A 115 7.56 1.03 -4.82
N HIS A 116 7.85 1.29 -3.54
CA HIS A 116 7.52 0.38 -2.44
C HIS A 116 6.01 0.24 -2.24
N CYS A 117 5.29 1.36 -2.23
CA CYS A 117 3.83 1.36 -2.10
C CYS A 117 3.19 0.62 -3.29
N THR A 118 3.59 0.93 -4.51
CA THR A 118 3.06 0.33 -5.76
C THR A 118 3.27 -1.19 -5.78
N SER A 119 4.49 -1.66 -5.52
CA SER A 119 4.82 -3.09 -5.51
C SER A 119 4.04 -3.84 -4.40
N HIS A 120 3.87 -3.23 -3.23
CA HIS A 120 3.04 -3.79 -2.17
C HIS A 120 1.55 -3.86 -2.56
N SER A 121 1.01 -2.79 -3.16
CA SER A 121 -0.39 -2.76 -3.61
C SER A 121 -0.66 -3.80 -4.69
N LEU A 122 0.25 -3.99 -5.66
CA LEU A 122 0.13 -5.05 -6.68
C LEU A 122 0.08 -6.45 -6.06
N LYS A 123 0.92 -6.71 -5.05
CA LYS A 123 0.83 -7.95 -4.26
C LYS A 123 -0.53 -8.12 -3.59
N MET A 124 -1.07 -7.04 -3.01
CA MET A 124 -2.37 -7.07 -2.32
C MET A 124 -3.51 -7.27 -3.30
N PHE A 125 -3.49 -6.61 -4.46
CA PHE A 125 -4.43 -6.87 -5.56
C PHE A 125 -4.44 -8.33 -5.97
N MET A 126 -3.27 -8.92 -6.25
CA MET A 126 -3.20 -10.33 -6.65
C MET A 126 -3.71 -11.26 -5.54
N SER A 127 -3.39 -10.94 -4.28
CA SER A 127 -3.90 -11.70 -3.13
C SER A 127 -5.42 -11.61 -3.01
N TYR A 128 -5.99 -10.42 -3.22
CA TYR A 128 -7.43 -10.20 -3.22
C TYR A 128 -8.11 -10.99 -4.36
N ILE A 129 -7.57 -10.89 -5.57
CA ILE A 129 -8.07 -11.63 -6.75
C ILE A 129 -8.05 -13.13 -6.48
N ASN A 130 -6.94 -13.68 -5.96
CA ASN A 130 -6.83 -15.10 -5.62
C ASN A 130 -7.85 -15.56 -4.59
N ARG A 131 -8.16 -14.72 -3.60
CA ARG A 131 -9.17 -15.03 -2.58
C ARG A 131 -10.58 -15.02 -3.18
N ARG A 132 -10.89 -14.05 -4.04
CA ARG A 132 -12.24 -13.81 -4.60
C ARG A 132 -12.49 -14.48 -5.96
N HIS A 133 -11.55 -15.30 -6.43
CA HIS A 133 -11.67 -16.07 -7.67
C HIS A 133 -12.50 -17.36 -7.44
N ASP A 134 -13.81 -17.17 -7.32
CA ASP A 134 -14.79 -18.22 -7.00
C ASP A 134 -15.78 -18.52 -8.13
N GLY A 135 -15.60 -17.91 -9.30
CA GLY A 135 -16.54 -18.04 -10.42
C GLY A 135 -17.83 -17.23 -10.25
N SER A 136 -17.83 -16.23 -9.35
CA SER A 136 -18.93 -15.26 -9.22
C SER A 136 -19.33 -14.64 -10.57
N LYS A 137 -20.64 -14.55 -10.80
CA LYS A 137 -21.22 -13.86 -11.96
C LYS A 137 -21.16 -12.36 -11.74
N ARG A 138 -20.02 -11.74 -12.06
CA ARG A 138 -19.86 -10.28 -11.94
C ARG A 138 -20.55 -9.57 -13.10
N LYS A 139 -21.22 -8.45 -12.79
CA LYS A 139 -21.89 -7.59 -13.78
C LYS A 139 -20.89 -6.75 -14.59
N ASP A 140 -19.84 -6.25 -13.93
CA ASP A 140 -18.84 -5.36 -14.57
C ASP A 140 -17.91 -6.11 -15.54
N HIS A 141 -17.73 -5.55 -16.74
CA HIS A 141 -16.91 -6.13 -17.80
C HIS A 141 -15.41 -6.16 -17.46
N ARG A 142 -14.89 -5.13 -16.80
CA ARG A 142 -13.46 -5.03 -16.43
C ARG A 142 -13.11 -6.06 -15.37
N LEU A 143 -13.94 -6.18 -14.33
CA LEU A 143 -13.78 -7.23 -13.34
C LEU A 143 -13.89 -8.60 -14.00
N LYS A 144 -14.92 -8.82 -14.83
CA LYS A 144 -15.07 -10.08 -15.57
C LYS A 144 -13.80 -10.43 -16.37
N ALA A 145 -13.15 -9.46 -17.01
CA ALA A 145 -11.90 -9.67 -17.74
C ALA A 145 -10.75 -10.11 -16.81
N ILE A 146 -10.55 -9.44 -15.66
CA ILE A 146 -9.53 -9.82 -14.67
C ILE A 146 -9.73 -11.27 -14.22
N PHE A 147 -10.94 -11.63 -13.79
CA PHE A 147 -11.21 -12.97 -13.28
C PHE A 147 -11.19 -14.03 -14.39
N ALA A 148 -11.61 -13.70 -15.62
CA ALA A 148 -11.47 -14.60 -16.76
C ALA A 148 -10.01 -14.87 -17.12
N ALA A 149 -9.15 -13.85 -17.05
CA ALA A 149 -7.71 -14.00 -17.28
C ALA A 149 -7.07 -14.92 -16.25
N VAL A 150 -7.43 -14.80 -14.96
CA VAL A 150 -6.97 -15.74 -13.92
C VAL A 150 -7.53 -17.14 -14.14
N ALA A 151 -8.83 -17.27 -14.46
CA ALA A 151 -9.49 -18.55 -14.67
C ALA A 151 -8.87 -19.39 -15.79
N LYS A 152 -8.25 -18.73 -16.77
CA LYS A 152 -7.50 -19.38 -17.85
C LYS A 152 -6.34 -20.24 -17.33
N TYR A 153 -5.67 -19.80 -16.27
CA TYR A 153 -4.49 -20.46 -15.71
C TYR A 153 -4.80 -21.24 -14.44
N TRP A 154 -5.66 -20.69 -13.59
CA TRP A 154 -6.04 -21.30 -12.32
C TRP A 154 -7.55 -21.48 -12.25
N PRO A 155 -8.06 -22.72 -12.41
CA PRO A 155 -9.49 -22.96 -12.37
C PRO A 155 -10.08 -22.49 -11.02
N PRO A 156 -11.30 -21.93 -11.03
CA PRO A 156 -11.93 -21.45 -9.81
C PRO A 156 -12.11 -22.61 -8.83
N LYS A 157 -11.75 -22.36 -7.57
CA LYS A 157 -11.94 -23.34 -6.52
C LYS A 157 -13.44 -23.49 -6.31
N VAL A 158 -13.95 -24.71 -6.42
CA VAL A 158 -15.33 -25.02 -6.06
C VAL A 158 -15.45 -24.80 -4.54
N ARG A 159 -15.90 -23.62 -4.13
CA ARG A 159 -16.20 -23.36 -2.72
C ARG A 159 -17.39 -24.24 -2.34
N SER A 160 -17.24 -25.01 -1.27
CA SER A 160 -18.36 -25.67 -0.63
C SER A 160 -19.39 -24.59 -0.26
N ARG A 161 -20.66 -24.79 -0.63
CA ARG A 161 -21.77 -23.83 -0.39
C ARG A 161 -21.87 -23.31 1.05
N ARG A 162 -21.30 -24.04 2.02
CA ARG A 162 -21.32 -23.69 3.44
C ARG A 162 -20.51 -22.44 3.79
N SER A 163 -19.51 -22.06 2.99
CA SER A 163 -18.66 -20.89 3.29
C SER A 163 -19.06 -19.63 2.52
N LEU A 164 -20.14 -19.67 1.74
CA LEU A 164 -20.57 -18.54 0.89
C LEU A 164 -21.53 -17.60 1.62
N ALA A 165 -22.27 -18.08 2.62
CA ALA A 165 -23.25 -17.26 3.34
C ALA A 165 -22.64 -16.14 4.18
N VAL A 166 -21.40 -16.28 4.66
CA VAL A 166 -20.79 -15.30 5.59
C VAL A 166 -20.13 -14.13 4.84
N ALA A 167 -19.74 -14.31 3.57
CA ALA A 167 -18.93 -13.31 2.86
C ALA A 167 -19.74 -12.30 2.02
N ASP A 168 -21.03 -12.57 1.79
CA ASP A 168 -21.93 -11.67 1.06
C ASP A 168 -22.64 -10.68 2.00
N GLU A 169 -22.84 -11.02 3.28
CA GLU A 169 -23.49 -10.13 4.26
C GLU A 169 -22.61 -8.92 4.62
N GLU A 170 -21.30 -9.09 4.77
CA GLU A 170 -20.36 -7.98 5.03
C GLU A 170 -20.16 -7.02 3.84
N GLU A 171 -20.54 -7.39 2.61
CA GLU A 171 -20.42 -6.51 1.44
C GLU A 171 -21.68 -5.71 1.13
N GLN A 172 -22.82 -6.01 1.78
CA GLN A 172 -24.09 -5.35 1.50
C GLN A 172 -24.39 -4.16 2.44
N GLU A 173 -23.67 -4.01 3.56
CA GLU A 173 -23.85 -2.91 4.52
C GLU A 173 -23.11 -1.60 4.14
N GLY A 174 -22.45 -1.52 2.98
CA GLY A 174 -21.69 -0.32 2.56
C GLY A 174 -22.11 0.29 1.22
N GLU A 175 -23.23 -0.13 0.63
CA GLU A 175 -23.79 0.43 -0.61
C GLU A 175 -25.23 0.96 -0.43
N ALA A 176 -25.65 1.23 0.81
CA ALA A 176 -26.94 1.85 1.09
C ALA A 176 -26.77 3.35 1.37
N GLU A 177 -27.54 4.15 0.63
CA GLU A 177 -27.81 5.59 0.81
C GLU A 177 -26.87 6.57 0.08
N GLU A 178 -27.02 6.63 -1.26
CA GLU A 178 -26.91 7.87 -2.03
C GLU A 178 -28.06 7.90 -3.08
N GLU A 179 -29.30 7.82 -2.60
CA GLU A 179 -30.51 8.12 -3.40
C GLU A 179 -31.37 9.14 -2.64
N GLY A 180 -31.43 10.37 -3.17
CA GLY A 180 -32.20 11.53 -2.67
C GLY A 180 -31.24 12.70 -2.53
N GLU A 181 -31.22 13.71 -3.37
CA GLU A 181 -32.24 14.70 -3.76
C GLU A 181 -31.72 15.33 -5.11
N GLU A 182 -32.46 15.91 -6.05
CA GLU A 182 -33.75 16.57 -6.08
C GLU A 182 -34.14 16.73 -7.56
N GLN A 183 -35.43 16.57 -7.84
CA GLN A 183 -36.05 16.89 -9.11
C GLN A 183 -36.77 18.23 -8.91
N GLU A 184 -36.14 19.37 -9.24
CA GLU A 184 -36.85 20.63 -9.46
C GLU A 184 -36.98 20.88 -10.98
N GLU A 185 -38.20 20.72 -11.48
CA GLU A 185 -38.66 21.38 -12.69
C GLU A 185 -38.89 22.87 -12.37
N GLY A 186 -38.12 23.76 -12.99
CA GLY A 186 -38.31 25.20 -12.93
C GLY A 186 -37.95 25.85 -14.26
N GLU A 187 -38.95 26.45 -14.89
CA GLU A 187 -38.91 27.07 -16.22
C GLU A 187 -37.99 28.31 -16.30
N GLU A 188 -37.44 28.49 -17.51
CA GLU A 188 -36.83 29.67 -18.14
C GLU A 188 -36.86 31.02 -17.38
N GLN A 189 -35.68 31.57 -17.01
CA GLN A 189 -35.38 33.00 -17.23
C GLN A 189 -33.88 33.38 -17.10
N GLU A 190 -33.41 34.00 -18.18
CA GLU A 190 -32.33 34.99 -18.41
C GLU A 190 -31.03 35.06 -17.57
N GLU A 191 -29.96 35.23 -18.37
CA GLU A 191 -28.58 35.64 -18.12
C GLU A 191 -28.25 36.38 -16.81
N GLY A 192 -27.29 35.82 -16.07
CA GLY A 192 -26.57 36.52 -15.00
C GLY A 192 -25.32 35.73 -14.61
N GLU A 193 -24.15 36.20 -15.06
CA GLU A 193 -22.85 35.76 -14.56
C GLU A 193 -22.74 36.10 -13.07
N GLU A 194 -22.62 35.10 -12.20
CA GLU A 194 -22.07 35.32 -10.86
C GLU A 194 -21.42 34.05 -10.29
N GLN A 195 -20.26 34.27 -9.68
CA GLN A 195 -19.40 33.28 -9.04
C GLN A 195 -20.14 32.57 -7.91
N GLN A 196 -20.10 31.23 -7.89
CA GLN A 196 -20.53 30.47 -6.73
C GLN A 196 -19.37 29.59 -6.26
N GLU A 197 -18.82 29.97 -5.11
CA GLU A 197 -17.93 29.17 -4.28
C GLU A 197 -18.67 27.89 -3.90
N GLY A 198 -18.10 26.75 -4.28
CA GLY A 198 -18.66 25.44 -3.95
C GLY A 198 -18.47 25.14 -2.48
N GLU A 199 -19.60 24.97 -1.78
CA GLU A 199 -19.67 24.52 -0.40
C GLU A 199 -19.07 23.11 -0.28
N GLU A 200 -18.07 22.97 0.58
CA GLU A 200 -17.49 21.70 1.02
C GLU A 200 -18.52 21.00 1.91
N GLN A 201 -19.27 20.03 1.37
CA GLN A 201 -19.98 19.06 2.20
C GLN A 201 -18.97 18.04 2.74
N GLU A 202 -18.65 18.23 4.00
CA GLU A 202 -17.87 17.34 4.85
C GLU A 202 -18.74 16.09 5.17
N GLU A 203 -18.63 15.05 4.34
CA GLU A 203 -19.16 13.73 4.66
C GLU A 203 -18.43 13.18 5.90
N GLU A 204 -19.14 13.02 7.01
CA GLU A 204 -18.65 12.30 8.20
C GLU A 204 -18.37 10.83 7.81
N GLU A 205 -17.09 10.53 7.54
CA GLU A 205 -16.60 9.15 7.35
C GLU A 205 -16.76 8.42 8.69
N ASP A 206 -17.71 7.49 8.75
CA ASP A 206 -17.87 6.54 9.85
C ASP A 206 -16.60 5.67 9.90
N THR A 207 -15.67 6.08 10.76
CA THR A 207 -14.47 5.32 11.09
C THR A 207 -14.91 3.96 11.59
N LEU A 208 -14.56 2.92 10.83
CA LEU A 208 -14.52 1.53 11.29
C LEU A 208 -13.48 1.45 12.42
N THR A 209 -13.88 1.91 13.59
CA THR A 209 -13.15 1.76 14.85
C THR A 209 -13.14 0.27 15.13
N GLU A 210 -11.96 -0.25 15.46
CA GLU A 210 -11.78 -1.62 15.88
C GLU A 210 -12.88 -1.99 16.89
N PRO A 211 -13.45 -3.21 16.83
CA PRO A 211 -14.44 -3.62 17.81
C PRO A 211 -13.88 -3.31 19.19
N GLU A 212 -14.59 -2.46 19.93
CA GLU A 212 -14.27 -2.22 21.33
C GLU A 212 -14.15 -3.60 21.97
N ASP A 213 -12.97 -3.90 22.49
CA ASP A 213 -12.74 -5.07 23.32
C ASP A 213 -13.63 -4.92 24.56
N GLU A 214 -14.89 -5.32 24.42
CA GLU A 214 -15.81 -5.71 25.47
C GLU A 214 -15.19 -6.91 26.16
N ASP A 215 -14.26 -6.60 27.07
CA ASP A 215 -14.14 -7.14 28.40
C ASP A 215 -12.77 -6.71 28.90
N GLY A 216 -12.74 -5.87 29.94
CA GLY A 216 -11.54 -5.38 30.62
C GLY A 216 -10.77 -6.50 31.35
N GLN A 217 -10.52 -7.60 30.66
CA GLN A 217 -9.71 -8.71 31.10
C GLN A 217 -8.26 -8.35 30.76
N PRO A 218 -7.40 -8.07 31.75
CA PRO A 218 -6.01 -7.74 31.48
C PRO A 218 -5.40 -8.88 30.68
N CYS A 219 -4.92 -8.56 29.47
CA CYS A 219 -4.14 -9.50 28.68
C CYS A 219 -2.97 -9.97 29.54
N GLU A 220 -2.99 -11.23 29.95
CA GLU A 220 -1.88 -11.86 30.66
C GLU A 220 -0.66 -11.75 29.73
N VAL A 221 0.28 -10.88 30.11
CA VAL A 221 1.52 -10.70 29.37
C VAL A 221 2.25 -12.03 29.42
N ASP A 222 2.50 -12.62 28.26
CA ASP A 222 3.24 -13.87 28.11
C ASP A 222 4.56 -13.78 28.89
N ASP A 223 4.66 -14.51 30.00
CA ASP A 223 5.79 -14.51 30.93
C ASP A 223 7.12 -14.77 30.22
N TYR A 224 7.08 -15.54 29.13
CA TYR A 224 8.27 -15.84 28.35
C TYR A 224 8.79 -14.60 27.58
N LEU A 225 7.86 -13.79 27.05
CA LEU A 225 8.21 -12.56 26.37
C LEU A 225 8.76 -11.52 27.35
N ALA A 226 8.13 -11.38 28.53
CA ALA A 226 8.60 -10.51 29.60
C ALA A 226 10.01 -10.88 30.09
N GLN A 227 10.28 -12.18 30.26
CA GLN A 227 11.59 -12.67 30.68
C GLN A 227 12.66 -12.48 29.58
N SER A 228 12.30 -12.64 28.30
CA SER A 228 13.21 -12.39 27.18
C SER A 228 13.58 -10.91 27.02
N MET A 229 12.68 -10.00 27.41
CA MET A 229 12.88 -8.56 27.41
C MET A 229 13.60 -8.05 28.67
N GLY A 230 13.90 -8.93 29.62
CA GLY A 230 14.53 -8.57 30.90
C GLY A 230 13.63 -7.73 31.81
N LEU A 231 12.31 -7.73 31.59
CA LEU A 231 11.36 -7.03 32.43
C LEU A 231 11.09 -7.87 33.68
N VAL A 232 11.58 -7.40 34.83
CA VAL A 232 11.36 -8.05 36.13
C VAL A 232 10.08 -7.49 36.74
N SER A 233 9.15 -8.37 37.17
CA SER A 233 7.92 -7.96 37.85
C SER A 233 8.24 -7.08 39.08
N GLY A 234 7.75 -5.84 39.08
CA GLY A 234 8.01 -4.86 40.14
C GLY A 234 8.97 -3.73 39.77
N SER A 235 9.50 -3.68 38.54
CA SER A 235 10.19 -2.49 38.06
C SER A 235 9.21 -1.30 37.98
N PRO A 236 9.61 -0.11 38.47
CA PRO A 236 8.78 1.08 38.38
C PRO A 236 8.44 1.37 36.92
N GLN A 237 7.18 1.72 36.67
CA GLN A 237 6.68 2.08 35.35
C GLN A 237 7.61 3.15 34.77
N PRO A 238 8.17 2.96 33.55
CA PRO A 238 9.06 3.94 32.98
C PRO A 238 8.31 5.28 32.93
N PRO A 239 8.93 6.40 33.35
CA PRO A 239 8.30 7.70 33.22
C PRO A 239 7.88 7.86 31.75
N SER A 240 6.65 8.32 31.51
CA SER A 240 6.08 8.49 30.18
C SER A 240 6.97 9.43 29.37
N ALA A 241 7.98 8.85 28.73
CA ALA A 241 9.01 9.57 28.03
C ALA A 241 8.42 9.98 26.69
N TYR A 242 8.20 11.28 26.58
CA TYR A 242 8.17 12.03 25.34
C TYR A 242 9.10 11.39 24.30
N VAL A 243 8.51 10.73 23.30
CA VAL A 243 9.26 10.21 22.15
C VAL A 243 9.58 11.41 21.28
N GLY A 244 10.61 12.16 21.67
CA GLY A 244 11.30 13.07 20.77
C GLY A 244 12.05 12.22 19.75
N THR A 245 11.55 12.15 18.53
CA THR A 245 12.24 11.51 17.42
C THR A 245 13.54 12.27 17.14
N VAL A 246 14.66 11.78 17.67
CA VAL A 246 15.99 12.24 17.29
C VAL A 246 16.30 11.63 15.92
N ALA A 247 16.25 12.43 14.87
CA ALA A 247 16.69 12.03 13.53
C ALA A 247 18.22 11.96 13.53
N TYR A 248 18.77 10.80 13.22
CA TYR A 248 20.20 10.63 12.93
C TYR A 248 20.36 10.57 11.42
N GLU A 249 21.08 11.52 10.84
CA GLU A 249 21.56 11.41 9.46
C GLU A 249 22.77 10.47 9.47
N LEU A 250 22.65 9.33 8.78
CA LEU A 250 23.72 8.37 8.57
C LEU A 250 24.53 8.81 7.34
N ASP A 251 25.68 9.42 7.59
CA ASP A 251 26.66 9.72 6.54
C ASP A 251 27.37 8.43 6.12
N ALA A 252 27.25 8.04 4.85
CA ALA A 252 27.55 6.69 4.37
C ALA A 252 29.05 6.34 4.38
N ASP A 253 29.94 7.34 4.43
CA ASP A 253 31.36 7.14 4.21
C ASP A 253 32.25 7.32 5.46
N THR A 254 31.68 7.65 6.62
CA THR A 254 32.47 7.77 7.85
C THR A 254 31.78 7.08 9.03
N ALA A 255 32.37 5.99 9.49
CA ALA A 255 32.01 5.30 10.74
C ALA A 255 32.37 6.13 12.00
N ARG A 256 32.03 7.41 12.01
CA ARG A 256 32.09 8.30 13.17
C ARG A 256 30.69 8.88 13.39
N VAL A 257 30.09 8.49 14.50
CA VAL A 257 28.90 9.17 15.03
C VAL A 257 29.37 10.56 15.44
N VAL A 258 29.07 11.56 14.62
CA VAL A 258 29.25 12.96 14.98
C VAL A 258 28.01 13.36 15.78
N PRO A 259 28.12 13.65 17.09
CA PRO A 259 27.01 14.26 17.81
C PRO A 259 26.67 15.58 17.13
N TYR A 260 25.38 15.83 16.90
CA TYR A 260 24.89 17.10 16.36
C TYR A 260 25.13 18.19 17.40
N GLU A 261 26.36 18.71 17.46
CA GLU A 261 26.59 20.01 18.05
C GLU A 261 25.89 21.00 17.13
N ALA A 262 24.82 21.61 17.64
CA ALA A 262 24.12 22.69 16.98
C ALA A 262 25.14 23.77 16.65
N GLY A 263 25.64 23.74 15.41
CA GLY A 263 26.38 24.82 14.80
C GLY A 263 25.41 25.99 14.73
N VAL A 264 25.44 26.83 15.76
CA VAL A 264 24.92 28.19 15.68
C VAL A 264 25.59 28.79 14.44
N PRO A 265 24.83 29.15 13.39
CA PRO A 265 25.43 29.74 12.21
C PRO A 265 26.22 30.96 12.67
N ALA A 266 27.48 31.02 12.26
CA ALA A 266 28.35 32.14 12.54
C ALA A 266 27.60 33.44 12.21
N GLU A 267 27.51 34.33 13.19
CA GLU A 267 26.81 35.60 13.10
C GLU A 267 27.17 36.31 11.80
N GLY A 268 26.16 36.65 10.98
CA GLY A 268 26.29 37.67 9.93
C GLY A 268 25.90 37.28 8.51
N ILE A 269 25.40 36.07 8.24
CA ILE A 269 24.86 35.74 6.92
C ILE A 269 23.35 36.01 6.93
N ASP A 270 22.95 37.15 6.36
CA ASP A 270 21.56 37.50 6.10
C ASP A 270 21.06 36.69 4.90
N LEU A 271 20.58 35.47 5.18
CA LEU A 271 20.07 34.52 4.18
C LEU A 271 18.94 35.11 3.34
N VAL A 272 18.20 36.09 3.87
CA VAL A 272 17.12 36.78 3.13
C VAL A 272 17.70 37.62 2.00
N ARG A 273 18.82 38.30 2.26
CA ARG A 273 19.52 39.08 1.24
C ARG A 273 20.14 38.19 0.16
N GLU A 274 20.72 37.07 0.54
CA GLU A 274 21.35 36.14 -0.41
C GLU A 274 20.31 35.49 -1.34
N LEU A 275 19.13 35.14 -0.80
CA LEU A 275 18.01 34.68 -1.63
C LEU A 275 17.50 35.74 -2.61
N ALA A 276 17.41 37.00 -2.17
CA ALA A 276 16.95 38.10 -3.02
C ALA A 276 17.94 38.39 -4.17
N GLU A 277 19.25 38.27 -3.94
CA GLU A 277 20.26 38.44 -4.98
C GLU A 277 20.18 37.32 -6.06
N LEU A 278 19.87 36.08 -5.65
CA LEU A 278 19.70 34.95 -6.57
C LEU A 278 18.43 35.06 -7.43
N GLU A 279 17.32 35.52 -6.86
CA GLU A 279 16.08 35.74 -7.60
C GLU A 279 16.24 36.84 -8.66
N HIS A 280 16.99 37.89 -8.33
CA HIS A 280 17.27 38.98 -9.26
C HIS A 280 18.17 38.54 -10.43
N LEU A 281 19.13 37.64 -10.19
CA LEU A 281 19.97 37.05 -11.25
C LEU A 281 19.15 36.15 -12.19
N ALA A 282 18.25 35.34 -11.65
CA ALA A 282 17.38 34.48 -12.45
C ALA A 282 16.48 35.29 -13.41
N SER A 283 15.98 36.45 -12.96
CA SER A 283 15.10 37.31 -13.77
C SER A 283 15.78 37.96 -14.99
N HIS A 284 17.12 38.02 -15.05
CA HIS A 284 17.83 38.62 -16.18
C HIS A 284 18.19 37.64 -17.29
N ASP A 285 18.32 36.35 -16.98
CA ASP A 285 18.68 35.33 -17.97
C ASP A 285 17.51 35.01 -18.93
N ASP A 286 16.27 35.23 -18.51
CA ASP A 286 15.07 35.01 -19.35
C ASP A 286 14.83 36.08 -20.43
N SER A 287 15.63 37.15 -20.47
CA SER A 287 15.50 38.21 -21.48
C SER A 287 16.39 38.05 -22.72
N ALA A 288 17.20 36.99 -22.77
CA ALA A 288 18.20 36.75 -23.82
C ALA A 288 17.83 35.66 -24.84
N VAL A 289 16.58 35.20 -24.86
CA VAL A 289 16.04 34.21 -25.82
C VAL A 289 14.94 34.82 -26.68
#